data_AF-A0A084JXK4-F1
#
_entry.id   AF-A0A084JXK4-F1
#
_cell.length_a   1.000
_cell.length_b   1.000
_cell.length_c   1.000
_cell.angle_alpha   90.00
_cell.angle_beta   90.00
_cell.angle_gamma   90.00
#
_symmetry.space_group_name_H-M   'P 1'
#
loop_
_entity.id
_entity.type
_entity.pdbx_description
1 polymer ?
#
loop_
_entity_poly.entity_id
_entity_poly.type
_entity_poly.pdbx_seq_one_letter_code
_entity_poly.pdbx_strand_id
1 'polypeptide(L)'
;MIPHTADLRAQIEYYAQEVSSGKMDLSAVRNKLKNQMMDLEDVKYTVHRVDKRAARLTELKGIHQSGKTKLWIGIALVFFGCVFPFIYNVVTLNKFVVAVYTFPFVLGLYLIWNGRNDMARY
;
A
#
# COMPACT_ATOMS: atom_id res chain seq x y z
N MET A 1 -10.55 6.34 -24.13
CA MET A 1 -9.70 6.76 -25.27
C MET A 1 -8.90 7.97 -24.80
N ILE A 2 -7.57 7.90 -24.84
CA ILE A 2 -6.70 9.02 -24.44
C ILE A 2 -6.77 10.05 -25.58
N PRO A 3 -6.98 11.34 -25.31
CA PRO A 3 -6.86 12.36 -26.34
C PRO A 3 -5.40 12.42 -26.80
N HIS A 4 -5.19 12.38 -28.13
CA HIS A 4 -3.89 12.45 -28.80
C HIS A 4 -3.05 13.71 -28.46
N THR A 5 -3.56 14.60 -27.61
CA THR A 5 -2.97 15.87 -27.17
C THR A 5 -2.52 15.88 -25.71
N ALA A 6 -2.67 14.78 -24.97
CA ALA A 6 -2.22 14.71 -23.58
C ALA A 6 -0.69 14.69 -23.50
N ASP A 7 -0.13 15.59 -22.69
CA ASP A 7 1.29 15.67 -22.33
C ASP A 7 1.89 14.26 -22.13
N LEU A 8 3.09 14.01 -22.68
CA LEU A 8 3.78 12.71 -22.64
C LEU A 8 3.80 12.13 -21.21
N ARG A 9 3.87 13.02 -20.22
CA ARG A 9 3.83 12.70 -18.79
C ARG A 9 2.49 12.11 -18.32
N ALA A 10 1.37 12.57 -18.86
CA ALA A 10 0.03 12.09 -18.54
C ALA A 10 -0.25 10.71 -19.18
N GLN A 11 0.26 10.49 -20.39
CA GLN A 11 0.18 9.17 -21.05
C GLN A 11 1.00 8.12 -20.29
N ILE A 12 2.22 8.47 -19.85
CA ILE A 12 3.04 7.61 -19.00
C ILE A 12 2.34 7.27 -17.69
N GLU A 13 1.67 8.23 -17.05
CA GLU A 13 0.95 8.00 -15.80
C GLU A 13 -0.24 7.05 -16.00
N TYR A 14 -1.05 7.29 -17.04
CA TYR A 14 -2.19 6.45 -17.37
C TYR A 14 -1.78 4.99 -17.63
N TYR A 15 -0.75 4.78 -18.45
CA TYR A 15 -0.24 3.45 -18.76
C TYR A 15 0.41 2.78 -17.55
N ALA A 16 1.15 3.52 -16.72
CA ALA A 16 1.69 2.99 -15.47
C ALA A 16 0.59 2.53 -14.51
N GLN A 17 -0.53 3.27 -14.46
CA GLN A 17 -1.67 2.92 -13.63
C GLN A 17 -2.39 1.65 -14.14
N GLU A 18 -2.62 1.53 -15.45
CA GLU A 18 -3.21 0.33 -16.06
C GLU A 18 -2.32 -0.91 -15.86
N VAL A 19 -1.01 -0.79 -16.07
CA VAL A 19 -0.04 -1.89 -15.84
C VAL A 19 0.00 -2.28 -14.36
N SER A 20 0.11 -1.30 -13.45
CA SER A 20 0.10 -1.57 -12.00
C SER A 20 -1.23 -2.16 -11.48
N SER A 21 -2.29 -2.11 -12.29
CA SER A 21 -3.60 -2.68 -11.96
C SER A 21 -3.84 -4.06 -12.57
N GLY A 22 -2.88 -4.57 -13.35
CA GLY A 22 -2.99 -5.86 -14.05
C GLY A 22 -3.97 -5.84 -15.24
N LYS A 23 -4.53 -4.68 -15.60
CA LYS A 23 -5.47 -4.54 -16.72
C LYS A 23 -4.77 -4.57 -18.08
N MET A 24 -3.47 -4.30 -18.12
CA MET A 24 -2.71 -4.26 -19.36
C MET A 24 -1.25 -4.64 -19.13
N ASP A 25 -0.69 -5.35 -20.10
CA ASP A 25 0.70 -5.80 -20.07
C ASP A 25 1.64 -4.79 -20.79
N LEU A 26 2.91 -4.78 -20.42
CA LEU A 26 3.94 -3.89 -21.01
C LEU A 26 4.06 -4.08 -22.52
N SER A 27 3.83 -5.31 -23.01
CA SER A 27 3.77 -5.64 -24.43
C SER A 27 2.64 -4.91 -25.16
N ALA A 28 1.48 -4.75 -24.50
CA ALA A 28 0.34 -4.03 -25.06
C ALA A 28 0.57 -2.50 -25.03
N VAL A 29 1.27 -1.98 -24.02
CA VAL A 29 1.72 -0.57 -23.97
C VAL A 29 2.67 -0.27 -25.13
N ARG A 30 3.65 -1.15 -25.37
CA ARG A 30 4.61 -1.00 -26.48
C ARG A 30 3.92 -0.98 -27.83
N ASN A 31 2.94 -1.86 -28.06
CA ASN A 31 2.18 -1.90 -29.31
C ASN A 31 1.31 -0.65 -29.50
N LYS A 32 0.68 -0.12 -28.44
CA LYS A 32 -0.08 1.13 -28.50
C LYS A 32 0.81 2.34 -28.81
N LEU A 33 1.96 2.45 -28.16
CA LEU A 33 2.93 3.53 -28.40
C LEU A 33 3.55 3.44 -29.80
N LYS A 34 3.84 2.23 -30.30
CA LYS A 34 4.32 2.00 -31.68
C LYS A 34 3.26 2.39 -32.73
N ASN A 35 1.99 2.08 -32.46
CA ASN A 35 0.88 2.46 -33.34
C ASN A 35 0.59 3.98 -33.34
N GLN A 36 1.09 4.72 -32.34
CA GLN A 36 0.99 6.18 -32.25
C GLN A 36 2.14 6.91 -32.98
N MET A 37 2.90 6.21 -33.84
CA MET A 37 4.02 6.78 -34.62
C MET A 37 5.14 7.39 -33.78
N MET A 38 5.35 6.95 -32.54
CA MET A 38 6.55 7.30 -31.79
C MET A 38 7.77 6.53 -32.32
N ASP A 39 8.92 7.20 -32.36
CA ASP A 39 10.19 6.56 -32.75
C ASP A 39 10.51 5.38 -31.82
N LEU A 40 11.15 4.34 -32.35
CA LEU A 40 11.40 3.09 -31.62
C LEU A 40 12.24 3.32 -30.35
N GLU A 41 13.16 4.29 -30.38
CA GLU A 41 13.91 4.72 -29.20
C GLU A 41 13.04 5.44 -28.16
N ASP A 42 12.17 6.35 -28.60
CA ASP A 42 11.23 7.06 -27.73
C ASP A 42 10.21 6.10 -27.09
N VAL A 43 9.75 5.09 -27.83
CA VAL A 43 8.88 4.03 -27.32
C VAL A 43 9.62 3.24 -26.24
N LYS A 44 10.86 2.82 -26.48
CA LYS A 44 11.66 2.07 -25.49
C LYS A 44 11.88 2.90 -24.22
N TYR A 45 12.20 4.18 -24.38
CA TYR A 45 12.39 5.10 -23.27
C TYR A 45 11.10 5.32 -22.45
N THR A 46 9.98 5.48 -23.13
CA THR A 46 8.66 5.69 -22.53
C THR A 46 8.18 4.45 -21.78
N VAL A 47 8.32 3.26 -22.39
CA VAL A 47 8.00 1.97 -21.74
C VAL A 47 8.86 1.76 -20.49
N HIS A 48 10.15 2.08 -20.53
CA HIS A 48 11.02 1.98 -19.35
C HIS A 48 10.59 2.92 -18.22
N ARG A 49 10.12 4.14 -18.55
CA ARG A 49 9.56 5.07 -17.56
C ARG A 49 8.23 4.59 -16.99
N VAL A 50 7.37 4.00 -17.81
CA VAL A 50 6.11 3.38 -17.39
C VAL A 50 6.38 2.24 -16.42
N ASP A 51 7.30 1.34 -16.74
CA ASP A 51 7.69 0.22 -15.89
C ASP A 51 8.21 0.69 -14.52
N LYS A 52 9.14 1.67 -14.52
CA LYS A 52 9.66 2.26 -13.26
C LYS A 52 8.59 2.95 -12.41
N ARG A 53 7.53 3.52 -13.03
CA ARG A 53 6.39 4.07 -12.29
C ARG A 53 5.45 2.99 -11.79
N ALA A 54 5.15 1.98 -12.62
CA ALA A 54 4.30 0.87 -12.25
C ALA A 54 4.89 0.07 -11.07
N ALA A 55 6.21 -0.17 -11.08
CA ALA A 55 6.92 -0.80 -9.96
C ALA A 55 6.76 0.01 -8.67
N ARG A 56 6.97 1.32 -8.72
CA ARG A 56 6.77 2.21 -7.56
C ARG A 56 5.33 2.23 -7.07
N LEU A 57 4.35 2.26 -7.97
CA LEU A 57 2.93 2.19 -7.60
C LEU A 57 2.58 0.85 -6.93
N THR A 58 3.19 -0.25 -7.39
CA THR A 58 3.00 -1.58 -6.79
C THR A 58 3.66 -1.66 -5.40
N GLU A 59 4.86 -1.12 -5.22
CA GLU A 59 5.50 -1.00 -3.90
C GLU A 59 4.67 -0.14 -2.95
N LEU A 60 4.19 1.02 -3.40
CA LEU A 60 3.32 1.91 -2.63
C LEU A 60 2.00 1.22 -2.24
N LYS A 61 1.37 0.48 -3.16
CA LYS A 61 0.20 -0.36 -2.84
C LYS A 61 0.53 -1.43 -1.81
N GLY A 62 1.69 -2.08 -1.92
CA GLY A 62 2.18 -3.07 -0.96
C GLY A 62 2.39 -2.48 0.44
N ILE A 63 2.99 -1.29 0.53
CA ILE A 63 3.18 -0.55 1.79
C ILE A 63 1.82 -0.14 2.38
N HIS A 64 0.91 0.39 1.55
CA HIS A 64 -0.43 0.79 2.00
C HIS A 64 -1.26 -0.41 2.48
N GLN A 65 -1.19 -1.54 1.77
CA GLN A 65 -1.87 -2.77 2.17
C GLN A 65 -1.24 -3.38 3.44
N SER A 66 0.08 -3.36 3.56
CA SER A 66 0.79 -3.73 4.80
C SER A 66 0.35 -2.84 5.98
N GLY A 67 0.23 -1.53 5.75
CA GLY A 67 -0.32 -0.57 6.70
C GLY A 67 -1.73 -0.94 7.15
N LYS A 68 -2.62 -1.34 6.22
CA LYS A 68 -3.99 -1.82 6.55
C LYS A 68 -3.98 -3.05 7.44
N THR A 69 -3.13 -4.01 7.11
CA THR A 69 -2.97 -5.22 7.92
C THR A 69 -2.45 -4.90 9.32
N LYS A 70 -1.42 -4.04 9.46
CA LYS A 70 -0.90 -3.60 10.77
C LYS A 70 -1.97 -2.89 11.61
N LEU A 71 -2.80 -2.07 10.98
CA LEU A 71 -3.91 -1.36 11.64
C LEU A 71 -4.96 -2.35 12.17
N TRP A 72 -5.39 -3.33 11.37
CA TRP A 72 -6.33 -4.37 11.80
C TRP A 72 -5.77 -5.26 12.92
N ILE A 73 -4.51 -5.68 12.81
CA ILE A 73 -3.83 -6.44 13.87
C ILE A 73 -3.74 -5.62 15.15
N GLY A 74 -3.38 -4.34 15.05
CA GLY A 74 -3.31 -3.45 16.20
C GLY A 74 -4.66 -3.23 16.88
N ILE A 75 -5.75 -3.07 16.12
CA ILE A 75 -7.12 -2.99 16.65
C ILE A 75 -7.50 -4.28 17.39
N ALA A 76 -7.20 -5.45 16.81
CA ALA A 76 -7.45 -6.73 17.47
C ALA A 76 -6.67 -6.83 18.80
N LEU A 77 -5.38 -6.49 18.80
CA LEU A 77 -4.53 -6.48 20.00
C LEU A 77 -5.05 -5.55 21.10
N VAL A 78 -5.50 -4.34 20.74
CA VAL A 78 -6.14 -3.41 21.68
C VAL A 78 -7.41 -4.00 22.25
N PHE A 79 -8.27 -4.59 21.41
CA PHE A 79 -9.50 -5.24 21.85
C PHE A 79 -9.22 -6.37 22.84
N PHE A 80 -8.26 -7.26 22.54
CA PHE A 80 -7.85 -8.32 23.46
C PHE A 80 -7.27 -7.75 24.77
N GLY A 81 -6.40 -6.75 24.69
CA GLY A 81 -5.81 -6.08 25.86
C GLY A 81 -6.83 -5.36 26.75
N CYS A 82 -7.96 -4.89 26.19
CA CYS A 82 -9.03 -4.28 26.95
C CYS A 82 -10.07 -5.28 27.45
N VAL A 83 -10.43 -6.31 26.67
CA VAL A 83 -11.57 -7.19 27.00
C VAL A 83 -11.17 -8.32 27.96
N PHE A 84 -9.97 -8.91 27.79
CA PHE A 84 -9.50 -9.98 28.68
C PHE A 84 -9.46 -9.58 30.17
N PRO A 85 -8.93 -8.40 30.54
CA PRO A 85 -8.86 -8.00 31.95
C PRO A 85 -10.22 -7.88 32.64
N PHE A 86 -11.26 -7.48 31.89
CA PHE A 86 -12.62 -7.34 32.40
C PHE A 86 -13.30 -8.70 32.59
N ILE A 87 -13.07 -9.66 31.70
CA ILE A 87 -13.61 -11.02 31.82
C ILE A 87 -13.01 -11.74 33.04
N TYR A 88 -11.69 -11.60 33.24
CA TYR A 88 -10.98 -12.33 34.30
C TYR A 88 -10.87 -11.55 35.62
N ASN A 89 -11.55 -10.40 35.75
CA ASN A 89 -11.54 -9.55 36.95
C ASN A 89 -10.12 -9.26 37.49
N VAL A 90 -9.18 -9.11 36.56
CA VAL A 90 -7.73 -9.09 36.81
C VAL A 90 -7.26 -7.83 37.56
N VAL A 91 -8.15 -6.85 37.68
CA VAL A 91 -7.93 -5.60 38.43
C VAL A 91 -7.56 -5.88 39.91
N THR A 92 -7.82 -7.10 40.41
CA THR A 92 -7.46 -7.55 41.77
C THR A 92 -6.15 -8.36 41.87
N LEU A 93 -5.46 -8.63 40.77
CA LEU A 93 -4.30 -9.53 40.73
C LEU A 93 -2.94 -8.79 40.66
N ASN A 94 -1.93 -9.47 41.21
CA ASN A 94 -0.54 -9.06 41.42
C ASN A 94 0.09 -8.28 40.22
N LYS A 95 1.02 -7.35 40.48
CA LYS A 95 1.58 -6.40 39.47
C LYS A 95 2.09 -7.04 38.17
N PHE A 96 2.63 -8.27 38.24
CA PHE A 96 3.10 -9.02 37.08
C PHE A 96 1.98 -9.36 36.09
N VAL A 97 0.78 -9.62 36.61
CA VAL A 97 -0.39 -9.99 35.82
C VAL A 97 -0.86 -8.77 35.02
N VAL A 98 -0.89 -7.59 35.64
CA VAL A 98 -1.22 -6.31 34.96
C VAL A 98 -0.26 -6.01 33.80
N ALA A 99 1.05 -6.30 33.94
CA ALA A 99 2.02 -6.10 32.87
C ALA A 99 1.75 -6.98 31.63
N VAL A 100 1.35 -8.24 31.84
CA VAL A 100 1.02 -9.18 30.75
C VAL A 100 -0.21 -8.73 29.96
N TYR A 101 -1.20 -8.10 30.61
CA TYR A 101 -2.41 -7.64 29.93
C TYR A 101 -2.30 -6.23 29.32
N THR A 102 -1.48 -5.36 29.91
CA THR A 102 -1.22 -4.01 29.36
C THR A 102 -0.29 -4.04 28.15
N PHE A 103 0.60 -5.04 28.04
CA PHE A 103 1.52 -5.16 26.91
C PHE A 103 0.82 -5.30 25.53
N PRO A 104 -0.18 -6.19 25.35
CA PRO A 104 -0.98 -6.25 24.12
C PRO A 104 -1.63 -4.93 23.74
N PHE A 105 -2.10 -4.16 24.73
CA PHE A 105 -2.76 -2.87 24.50
C PHE A 105 -1.77 -1.82 23.97
N VAL A 106 -0.61 -1.67 24.62
CA VAL A 106 0.42 -0.71 24.18
C VAL A 106 1.01 -1.12 22.83
N LEU A 107 1.26 -2.41 22.62
CA LEU A 107 1.75 -2.92 21.34
C LEU A 107 0.72 -2.71 20.22
N GLY A 108 -0.57 -2.90 20.51
CA GLY A 108 -1.65 -2.63 19.58
C GLY A 108 -1.73 -1.16 19.17
N LEU A 109 -1.61 -0.22 20.13
CA LEU A 109 -1.54 1.21 19.84
C LEU A 109 -0.33 1.58 18.98
N TYR A 110 0.84 1.00 19.28
CA TYR A 110 2.04 1.21 18.47
C TYR A 110 1.87 0.73 17.02
N LEU A 111 1.28 -0.45 16.82
CA LEU A 111 0.99 -0.99 15.48
C LEU A 111 -0.04 -0.15 14.72
N ILE A 112 -1.05 0.37 15.41
CA ILE A 112 -2.03 1.32 14.82
C ILE A 112 -1.33 2.60 14.37
N TRP A 113 -0.44 3.15 15.20
CA TRP A 113 0.27 4.38 14.86
C TRP A 113 1.21 4.19 13.67
N ASN A 114 1.99 3.11 13.66
CA ASN A 114 2.86 2.76 12.53
C ASN A 114 2.05 2.45 11.26
N GLY A 115 0.95 1.70 11.38
CA GLY A 115 0.06 1.38 10.27
C GLY A 115 -0.58 2.63 9.65
N ARG A 116 -0.99 3.61 10.48
CA ARG A 116 -1.47 4.92 10.01
C ARG A 116 -0.38 5.70 9.26
N ASN A 117 0.85 5.69 9.77
CA ASN A 117 1.96 6.38 9.14
C ASN A 117 2.34 5.75 7.78
N ASP A 118 2.32 4.41 7.71
CA ASP A 118 2.55 3.67 6.47
C ASP A 118 1.46 3.95 5.42
N MET A 119 0.19 4.10 5.85
CA MET A 119 -0.90 4.50 4.94
C MET A 119 -0.80 5.94 4.47
N ALA A 120 -0.36 6.87 5.32
CA ALA A 120 -0.26 8.29 5.00
C ALA A 120 0.89 8.62 4.03
N ARG A 121 1.80 7.66 3.79
CA ARG A 121 2.87 7.77 2.80
C ARG A 121 2.45 7.39 1.37
N TYR A 122 1.25 6.82 1.19
CA TYR A 122 0.61 6.58 -0.11
C TYR A 122 -0.19 7.81 -0.53
#